data_AF-A0A4S2FFJ8-F1
#
_entry.id   AF-A0A4S2FFJ8-F1
#
_cell.length_a   1.000
_cell.length_b   1.000
_cell.length_c   1.000
_cell.angle_alpha   90.00
_cell.angle_beta   90.00
_cell.angle_gamma   90.00
#
_symmetry.space_group_name_H-M   'P 1'
#
loop_
_entity.id
_entity.type
_entity.pdbx_description
1 polymer ?
#
loop_
_entity_poly.entity_id
_entity_poly.type
_entity_poly.pdbx_seq_one_letter_code
_entity_poly.pdbx_strand_id
1 'polypeptide(L)'
;MLIFSQFFAICCSILIPLALVIYLGLHYEGKWKLLLFGALTYILFQIALFLPVVSLIANEPSVKAWISGHYALYIILLSLAGAALGELFRYLIIKVFLAHDTSNMDAVAFGLGYGGFETALTVGMNVIISLLASAYIVKAGASMAMLAEGIGQLCLLVMQIGWSLLIMQALRTKKKKFLWICIGLESFVNCISRLGQNVWHWNLWILLIVMIAFGLLMAMYIAQVFKMDQKENK
;
A
#
# COMPACT_ATOMS: atom_id res chain seq x y z
N MET A 1 -18.27 -11.87 18.55
CA MET A 1 -17.56 -12.13 17.28
C MET A 1 -17.07 -10.85 16.59
N LEU A 2 -17.90 -9.79 16.47
CA LEU A 2 -17.48 -8.54 15.79
C LEU A 2 -16.31 -7.81 16.48
N ILE A 3 -16.32 -7.69 17.81
CA ILE A 3 -15.23 -7.06 18.57
C ILE A 3 -13.89 -7.77 18.33
N PHE A 4 -13.92 -9.11 18.27
CA PHE A 4 -12.74 -9.91 17.97
C PHE A 4 -12.21 -9.62 16.57
N SER A 5 -13.09 -9.56 15.55
CA SER A 5 -12.66 -9.23 14.18
C SER A 5 -12.16 -7.79 14.04
N GLN A 6 -12.74 -6.83 14.78
CA GLN A 6 -12.25 -5.45 14.83
C GLN A 6 -10.86 -5.38 15.45
N PHE A 7 -10.66 -6.06 16.58
CA PHE A 7 -9.36 -6.14 17.23
C PHE A 7 -8.33 -6.80 16.31
N PHE A 8 -8.69 -7.90 15.64
CA PHE A 8 -7.83 -8.55 14.65
C PHE A 8 -7.45 -7.61 13.51
N ALA A 9 -8.41 -6.87 12.95
CA ALA A 9 -8.15 -5.89 11.89
C ALA A 9 -7.19 -4.78 12.35
N ILE A 10 -7.35 -4.28 13.58
CA ILE A 10 -6.44 -3.29 14.19
C ILE A 10 -5.04 -3.89 14.39
N CYS A 11 -4.95 -5.15 14.85
CA CYS A 11 -3.67 -5.84 14.97
C CYS A 11 -2.92 -5.88 13.64
N CYS A 12 -3.61 -6.28 12.57
CA CYS A 12 -3.01 -6.39 11.24
C CYS A 12 -2.67 -5.04 10.59
N SER A 13 -3.50 -4.02 10.79
CA SER A 13 -3.38 -2.72 10.11
C SER A 13 -2.55 -1.68 10.87
N ILE A 14 -2.41 -1.82 12.20
CA ILE A 14 -1.71 -0.83 13.04
C ILE A 14 -0.64 -1.51 13.88
N LEU A 15 -1.01 -2.48 14.73
CA LEU A 15 -0.07 -2.99 15.75
C LEU A 15 1.12 -3.73 15.14
N ILE A 16 0.89 -4.59 14.14
CA ILE A 16 1.95 -5.33 13.46
C ILE A 16 2.89 -4.36 12.71
N PRO A 17 2.39 -3.48 11.80
CA PRO A 17 3.24 -2.49 11.16
C PRO A 17 4.01 -1.61 12.15
N LEU A 18 3.35 -1.13 13.21
CA LEU A 18 3.98 -0.29 14.22
C LEU A 18 5.08 -1.03 14.98
N ALA A 19 4.84 -2.28 15.38
CA ALA A 19 5.85 -3.11 16.04
C ALA A 19 7.07 -3.32 15.14
N LEU A 20 6.86 -3.56 13.84
CA LEU A 20 7.95 -3.69 12.87
C LEU A 20 8.71 -2.37 12.67
N VAL A 21 8.02 -1.23 12.64
CA VAL A 21 8.63 0.11 12.51
C VAL A 21 9.50 0.39 13.73
N ILE A 22 8.99 0.15 14.94
CA ILE A 22 9.73 0.34 16.20
C ILE A 22 10.94 -0.60 16.22
N TYR A 23 10.74 -1.87 15.89
CA TYR A 23 11.82 -2.86 15.85
C TYR A 23 12.95 -2.45 14.88
N LEU A 24 12.62 -2.10 13.63
CA LEU A 24 13.63 -1.70 12.66
C LEU A 24 14.29 -0.36 13.02
N GLY A 25 13.53 0.58 13.58
CA GLY A 25 14.05 1.89 13.99
C GLY A 25 15.01 1.83 15.17
N LEU A 26 14.80 0.88 16.11
CA LEU A 26 15.64 0.69 17.28
C LEU A 26 16.81 -0.27 17.04
N HIS A 27 16.63 -1.30 16.22
CA HIS A 27 17.61 -2.37 16.06
C HIS A 27 18.62 -2.11 14.95
N TYR A 28 18.29 -1.27 13.96
CA TYR A 28 19.18 -0.96 12.83
C TYR A 28 19.49 0.54 12.76
N GLU A 29 20.77 0.87 12.90
CA GLU A 29 21.22 2.26 12.88
C GLU A 29 20.81 2.99 11.60
N GLY A 30 20.30 4.22 11.75
CA GLY A 30 19.90 5.09 10.65
C GLY A 30 18.57 4.75 9.95
N LYS A 31 18.00 3.56 10.14
CA LYS A 31 16.77 3.13 9.42
C LYS A 31 15.51 3.91 9.83
N TRP A 32 15.48 4.50 11.02
CA TRP A 32 14.39 5.37 11.45
C TRP A 32 14.16 6.56 10.50
N LYS A 33 15.22 7.10 9.88
CA LYS A 33 15.09 8.17 8.88
C LYS A 33 14.35 7.68 7.64
N LEU A 34 14.66 6.47 7.19
CA LEU A 34 14.02 5.87 6.03
C LEU A 34 12.56 5.51 6.28
N LEU A 35 12.26 5.01 7.48
CA LEU A 35 10.88 4.79 7.93
C LEU A 35 10.08 6.11 7.89
N LEU A 36 10.65 7.19 8.40
CA LEU A 36 10.03 8.52 8.34
C LEU A 36 9.87 9.04 6.91
N PHE A 37 10.87 8.89 6.05
CA PHE A 37 10.75 9.30 4.64
C PHE A 37 9.68 8.49 3.90
N GLY A 38 9.55 7.19 4.17
CA GLY A 38 8.48 6.36 3.63
C GLY A 38 7.10 6.87 4.05
N ALA A 39 6.92 7.11 5.36
CA ALA A 39 5.69 7.67 5.93
C ALA A 39 5.35 9.04 5.34
N LEU A 40 6.33 9.96 5.29
CA LEU A 40 6.16 11.29 4.73
C LEU A 40 5.81 11.23 3.25
N THR A 41 6.37 10.30 2.49
CA THR A 41 6.04 10.12 1.07
C THR A 41 4.55 9.80 0.91
N TYR A 42 4.01 8.86 1.71
CA TYR A 42 2.58 8.56 1.68
C TYR A 42 1.73 9.78 2.10
N ILE A 43 2.08 10.44 3.21
CA ILE A 43 1.30 11.58 3.72
C ILE A 43 1.31 12.74 2.72
N LEU A 44 2.48 13.15 2.23
CA LEU A 44 2.62 14.31 1.36
C LEU A 44 2.01 14.05 -0.01
N PHE A 45 2.26 12.88 -0.59
CA PHE A 45 1.72 12.57 -1.92
C PHE A 45 0.26 12.14 -1.85
N GLN A 46 -0.04 11.07 -1.12
CA GLN A 46 -1.38 10.47 -1.15
C GLN A 46 -2.40 11.34 -0.42
N ILE A 47 -2.11 11.69 0.83
CA ILE A 47 -3.09 12.36 1.70
C ILE A 47 -3.18 13.86 1.41
N ALA A 48 -2.05 14.55 1.27
CA ALA A 48 -2.03 16.01 1.14
C ALA A 48 -2.20 16.50 -0.31
N LEU A 49 -1.78 15.73 -1.31
CA LEU A 49 -1.84 16.14 -2.73
C LEU A 49 -2.90 15.36 -3.52
N PHE A 50 -2.74 14.05 -3.64
CA PHE A 50 -3.51 13.24 -4.59
C PHE A 50 -5.00 13.18 -4.22
N LEU A 51 -5.35 12.84 -2.98
CA LEU A 51 -6.75 12.75 -2.56
C LEU A 51 -7.49 14.11 -2.66
N PRO A 52 -6.95 15.24 -2.19
CA PRO A 52 -7.60 16.55 -2.36
C PRO A 52 -7.77 16.95 -3.82
N VAL A 53 -6.75 16.77 -4.67
CA VAL A 53 -6.82 17.10 -6.10
C VAL A 53 -7.88 16.26 -6.80
N VAL A 54 -7.90 14.94 -6.55
CA VAL A 54 -8.93 14.05 -7.10
C VAL A 54 -10.32 14.46 -6.61
N SER A 55 -10.47 14.83 -5.34
CA SER A 55 -11.73 15.29 -4.77
C SER A 55 -12.24 16.57 -5.45
N LEU A 56 -11.36 17.57 -5.65
CA LEU A 56 -11.73 18.82 -6.34
C LEU A 56 -12.16 18.55 -7.79
N ILE A 57 -11.42 17.72 -8.51
CA ILE A 57 -11.74 17.35 -9.91
C ILE A 57 -13.05 16.56 -9.98
N ALA A 58 -13.23 15.56 -9.11
CA ALA A 58 -14.40 14.68 -9.14
C ALA A 58 -15.71 15.37 -8.71
N ASN A 59 -15.62 16.50 -7.99
CA ASN A 59 -16.78 17.29 -7.56
C ASN A 59 -17.21 18.37 -8.57
N GLU A 60 -16.45 18.63 -9.63
CA GLU A 60 -16.91 19.51 -10.70
C GLU A 60 -18.13 18.87 -11.39
N PRO A 61 -19.23 19.63 -11.65
CA PRO A 61 -20.49 19.07 -12.15
C PRO A 61 -20.38 18.25 -13.45
N SER A 62 -19.61 18.72 -14.43
CA SER A 62 -19.38 18.08 -15.74
C SER A 62 -18.63 16.76 -15.60
N VAL A 63 -17.57 16.74 -14.78
CA VAL A 63 -16.77 15.56 -14.44
C VAL A 63 -17.62 14.57 -13.66
N LYS A 64 -18.39 15.03 -12.68
CA LYS A 64 -19.30 14.18 -11.90
C LYS A 64 -20.35 13.51 -12.79
N ALA A 65 -20.92 14.25 -13.74
CA ALA A 65 -21.82 13.70 -14.75
C ALA A 65 -21.12 12.64 -15.62
N TRP A 66 -19.89 12.92 -16.08
CA TRP A 66 -19.10 11.96 -16.85
C TRP A 66 -18.77 10.69 -16.06
N ILE A 67 -18.34 10.82 -14.79
CA ILE A 67 -18.05 9.70 -13.89
C ILE A 67 -19.30 8.82 -13.72
N SER A 68 -20.48 9.42 -13.60
CA SER A 68 -21.72 8.65 -13.45
C SER A 68 -22.05 7.79 -14.69
N GLY A 69 -21.72 8.28 -15.89
CA GLY A 69 -21.90 7.53 -17.14
C GLY A 69 -20.77 6.54 -17.45
N HIS A 70 -19.57 6.75 -16.90
CA HIS A 70 -18.35 6.01 -17.25
C HIS A 70 -17.53 5.55 -16.03
N TYR A 71 -18.21 5.10 -14.99
CA TYR A 71 -17.60 4.84 -13.68
C TYR A 71 -16.45 3.83 -13.72
N ALA A 72 -16.54 2.78 -14.54
CA ALA A 72 -15.47 1.81 -14.72
C ALA A 72 -14.19 2.44 -15.33
N LEU A 73 -14.34 3.32 -16.33
CA LEU A 73 -13.22 4.05 -16.92
C LEU A 73 -12.59 5.01 -15.90
N TYR A 74 -13.42 5.68 -15.08
CA TYR A 74 -12.93 6.51 -13.99
C TYR A 74 -12.05 5.72 -13.01
N ILE A 75 -12.45 4.51 -12.61
CA ILE A 75 -11.65 3.65 -11.72
C ILE A 75 -10.32 3.24 -12.37
N ILE A 76 -10.33 2.88 -13.66
CA ILE A 76 -9.11 2.51 -14.39
C ILE A 76 -8.15 3.70 -14.43
N LEU A 77 -8.63 4.89 -14.80
CA LEU A 77 -7.83 6.11 -14.86
C LEU A 77 -7.29 6.49 -13.49
N LEU A 78 -8.12 6.42 -12.44
CA LEU A 78 -7.73 6.75 -11.08
C LEU A 78 -6.66 5.79 -10.54
N SER A 79 -6.80 4.50 -10.83
CA SER A 79 -5.84 3.47 -10.40
C SER A 79 -4.49 3.63 -11.10
N LEU A 80 -4.51 3.89 -12.42
CA LEU A 80 -3.31 4.13 -13.20
C LEU A 80 -2.61 5.44 -12.80
N ALA A 81 -3.36 6.53 -12.68
CA ALA A 81 -2.81 7.83 -12.30
C ALA A 81 -2.25 7.81 -10.87
N GLY A 82 -2.97 7.18 -9.93
CA GLY A 82 -2.53 7.06 -8.54
C GLY A 82 -1.23 6.28 -8.42
N ALA A 83 -1.16 5.10 -9.05
CA ALA A 83 0.05 4.28 -9.01
C ALA A 83 1.21 4.92 -9.78
N ALA A 84 0.98 5.47 -10.97
CA ALA A 84 2.05 6.10 -11.75
C ALA A 84 2.63 7.31 -11.02
N LEU A 85 1.80 8.23 -10.55
CA LEU A 85 2.27 9.43 -9.86
C LEU A 85 2.85 9.10 -8.48
N GLY A 86 2.25 8.16 -7.75
CA GLY A 86 2.73 7.71 -6.44
C GLY A 86 4.12 7.09 -6.52
N GLU A 87 4.32 6.16 -7.46
CA GLU A 87 5.62 5.52 -7.64
C GLU A 87 6.66 6.46 -8.25
N LEU A 88 6.26 7.40 -9.12
CA LEU A 88 7.17 8.45 -9.59
C LEU A 88 7.60 9.38 -8.44
N PHE A 89 6.70 9.73 -7.55
CA PHE A 89 7.01 10.54 -6.38
C PHE A 89 7.91 9.78 -5.40
N ARG A 90 7.63 8.50 -5.15
CA ARG A 90 8.51 7.61 -4.37
C ARG A 90 9.90 7.52 -4.98
N TYR A 91 9.99 7.30 -6.29
CA TYR A 91 11.25 7.29 -7.04
C TYR A 91 12.01 8.61 -6.85
N LEU A 92 11.32 9.75 -6.93
CA LEU A 92 11.92 11.06 -6.75
C LEU A 92 12.48 11.24 -5.33
N ILE A 93 11.70 10.92 -4.29
CA ILE A 93 12.15 11.04 -2.89
C ILE A 93 13.37 10.16 -2.64
N ILE A 94 13.35 8.89 -3.06
CA ILE A 94 14.49 7.99 -2.85
C ILE A 94 15.71 8.48 -3.65
N LYS A 95 15.52 8.95 -4.88
CA LYS A 95 16.61 9.47 -5.70
C LYS A 95 17.26 10.72 -5.11
N VAL A 96 16.49 11.61 -4.52
CA VAL A 96 16.99 12.90 -3.98
C VAL A 96 17.57 12.74 -2.58
N PHE A 97 16.90 12.01 -1.69
CA PHE A 97 17.23 11.99 -0.26
C PHE A 97 18.02 10.75 0.19
N LEU A 98 18.00 9.64 -0.57
CA LEU A 98 18.61 8.37 -0.18
C LEU A 98 19.79 7.95 -1.09
N ALA A 99 20.36 8.86 -1.88
CA ALA A 99 21.28 8.50 -2.97
C ALA A 99 22.66 7.92 -2.53
N HIS A 100 23.11 6.95 -3.34
CA HIS A 100 24.44 6.31 -3.53
C HIS A 100 24.77 4.98 -2.86
N ASP A 101 24.15 4.56 -1.77
CA ASP A 101 24.47 3.23 -1.18
C ASP A 101 23.28 2.64 -0.40
N THR A 102 22.16 2.48 -1.10
CA THR A 102 20.99 1.85 -0.46
C THR A 102 21.21 0.34 -0.39
N SER A 103 20.93 -0.26 0.76
CA SER A 103 20.86 -1.71 0.96
C SER A 103 19.44 -2.24 0.70
N ASN A 104 19.26 -3.54 0.49
CA ASN A 104 17.90 -4.08 0.38
C ASN A 104 17.10 -3.88 1.69
N MET A 105 17.76 -3.80 2.84
CA MET A 105 17.12 -3.42 4.10
C MET A 105 16.65 -1.96 4.12
N ASP A 106 17.30 -1.06 3.37
CA ASP A 106 16.83 0.33 3.23
C ASP A 106 15.49 0.41 2.49
N ALA A 107 15.32 -0.43 1.47
CA ALA A 107 14.05 -0.54 0.75
C ALA A 107 12.95 -1.09 1.65
N VAL A 108 13.27 -2.09 2.48
CA VAL A 108 12.34 -2.63 3.47
C VAL A 108 11.93 -1.56 4.48
N ALA A 109 12.89 -0.81 5.03
CA ALA A 109 12.59 0.26 5.97
C ALA A 109 11.72 1.36 5.34
N PHE A 110 12.04 1.81 4.12
CA PHE A 110 11.24 2.79 3.42
C PHE A 110 9.82 2.28 3.13
N GLY A 111 9.70 1.06 2.57
CA GLY A 111 8.41 0.47 2.22
C GLY A 111 7.55 0.14 3.43
N LEU A 112 8.16 -0.23 4.56
CA LEU A 112 7.46 -0.41 5.82
C LEU A 112 6.92 0.92 6.37
N GLY A 113 7.69 2.00 6.25
CA GLY A 113 7.21 3.34 6.61
C GLY A 113 6.02 3.79 5.76
N TYR A 114 6.09 3.57 4.45
CA TYR A 114 5.00 3.89 3.51
C TYR A 114 3.77 3.02 3.76
N GLY A 115 3.93 1.70 3.70
CA GLY A 115 2.83 0.74 3.84
C GLY A 115 2.25 0.69 5.25
N GLY A 116 3.03 0.98 6.29
CA GLY A 116 2.54 1.08 7.65
C GLY A 116 1.55 2.22 7.82
N PHE A 117 1.82 3.40 7.23
CA PHE A 117 0.86 4.50 7.22
C PHE A 117 -0.34 4.24 6.32
N GLU A 118 -0.13 3.63 5.16
CA GLU A 118 -1.23 3.27 4.26
C GLU A 118 -2.21 2.29 4.93
N THR A 119 -1.70 1.23 5.53
CA THR A 119 -2.53 0.23 6.22
C THR A 119 -3.25 0.82 7.44
N ALA A 120 -2.56 1.66 8.22
CA ALA A 120 -3.13 2.35 9.36
C ALA A 120 -4.26 3.32 8.97
N LEU A 121 -4.11 4.08 7.88
CA LEU A 121 -5.10 5.08 7.47
C LEU A 121 -6.25 4.50 6.63
N THR A 122 -6.00 3.45 5.84
CA THR A 122 -7.04 2.84 4.98
C THR A 122 -8.01 1.96 5.75
N VAL A 123 -7.54 1.10 6.67
CA VAL A 123 -8.42 0.22 7.46
C VAL A 123 -8.33 0.53 8.95
N GLY A 124 -7.13 0.71 9.50
CA GLY A 124 -6.95 0.87 10.95
C GLY A 124 -7.78 2.00 11.55
N MET A 125 -7.70 3.20 10.98
CA MET A 125 -8.44 4.38 11.43
C MET A 125 -9.95 4.18 11.29
N ASN A 126 -10.41 3.57 10.19
CA ASN A 126 -11.83 3.30 9.96
C ASN A 126 -12.40 2.34 11.01
N VAL A 127 -11.64 1.29 11.39
CA VAL A 127 -12.05 0.36 12.44
C VAL A 127 -12.06 1.03 13.82
N ILE A 128 -11.08 1.89 14.13
CA ILE A 128 -11.05 2.67 15.37
C ILE A 128 -12.27 3.59 15.46
N ILE A 129 -12.58 4.34 14.39
CA ILE A 129 -13.75 5.21 14.34
C ILE A 129 -15.03 4.38 14.53
N SER A 130 -15.13 3.22 13.89
CA SER A 130 -16.27 2.30 14.07
C SER A 130 -16.45 1.82 15.51
N LEU A 131 -15.36 1.56 16.24
CA LEU A 131 -15.39 1.20 17.66
C LEU A 131 -15.83 2.37 18.55
N LEU A 132 -15.27 3.56 18.32
CA LEU A 132 -15.55 4.77 19.11
C LEU A 132 -16.95 5.33 18.90
N ALA A 133 -17.43 5.30 17.66
CA ALA A 133 -18.77 5.78 17.32
C ALA A 133 -19.89 4.91 17.90
N SER A 134 -19.57 3.83 18.63
CA SER A 134 -20.53 2.82 19.13
C SER A 134 -21.48 2.32 18.05
N ALA A 135 -21.07 2.44 16.78
CA ALA A 135 -21.83 2.01 15.63
C ALA A 135 -21.72 0.48 15.54
N TYR A 136 -22.45 -0.20 16.43
CA TYR A 136 -22.75 -1.62 16.34
C TYR A 136 -23.73 -1.84 15.17
N ILE A 137 -23.31 -1.47 13.97
CA ILE A 137 -23.97 -1.95 12.77
C ILE A 137 -23.47 -3.39 12.59
N VAL A 138 -24.09 -4.32 13.31
CA VAL A 138 -24.01 -5.74 13.01
C VAL A 138 -24.78 -5.97 11.71
N LYS A 139 -24.23 -5.48 10.60
CA LYS A 139 -24.62 -5.95 9.27
C LYS A 139 -24.17 -7.41 9.21
N ALA A 140 -25.05 -8.29 8.77
CA ALA A 140 -24.70 -9.69 8.53
C ALA A 140 -23.43 -9.74 7.65
N GLY A 141 -22.41 -10.47 8.11
CA GLY A 141 -21.13 -10.57 7.41
C GLY A 141 -20.06 -9.52 7.77
N ALA A 142 -20.37 -8.49 8.57
CA ALA A 142 -19.40 -7.46 8.96
C ALA A 142 -18.15 -8.04 9.67
N SER A 143 -18.33 -9.08 10.50
CA SER A 143 -17.21 -9.73 11.18
C SER A 143 -16.27 -10.45 10.22
N MET A 144 -16.81 -11.13 9.21
CA MET A 144 -16.00 -11.84 8.21
C MET A 144 -15.28 -10.85 7.28
N ALA A 145 -15.94 -9.75 6.92
CA ALA A 145 -15.35 -8.68 6.14
C ALA A 145 -14.11 -8.09 6.84
N MET A 146 -14.22 -7.81 8.15
CA MET A 146 -13.10 -7.25 8.93
C MET A 146 -11.91 -8.21 9.06
N LEU A 147 -12.16 -9.52 9.20
CA LEU A 147 -11.08 -10.51 9.19
C LEU A 147 -10.35 -10.53 7.85
N ALA A 148 -11.09 -10.53 6.74
CA ALA A 148 -10.50 -10.49 5.42
C ALA A 148 -9.74 -9.18 5.15
N GLU A 149 -10.29 -8.04 5.55
CA GLU A 149 -9.61 -6.74 5.44
C GLU A 149 -8.30 -6.75 6.23
N GLY A 150 -8.29 -7.29 7.45
CA GLY A 150 -7.08 -7.45 8.25
C GLY A 150 -5.99 -8.23 7.52
N ILE A 151 -6.34 -9.39 6.93
CA ILE A 151 -5.39 -10.19 6.13
C ILE A 151 -4.94 -9.40 4.89
N GLY A 152 -5.86 -8.72 4.21
CA GLY A 152 -5.57 -7.87 3.07
C GLY A 152 -4.54 -6.78 3.38
N GLN A 153 -4.59 -6.19 4.59
CA GLN A 153 -3.61 -5.19 5.02
C GLN A 153 -2.19 -5.77 5.18
N LEU A 154 -2.06 -7.01 5.65
CA LEU A 154 -0.76 -7.67 5.69
C LEU A 154 -0.21 -7.91 4.28
N CYS A 155 -1.07 -8.33 3.34
CA CYS A 155 -0.69 -8.46 1.94
C CYS A 155 -0.28 -7.11 1.33
N LEU A 156 -1.01 -6.05 1.63
CA LEU A 156 -0.70 -4.69 1.19
C LEU A 156 0.67 -4.24 1.72
N LEU A 157 0.96 -4.48 3.00
CA LEU A 157 2.25 -4.15 3.59
C LEU A 157 3.41 -4.84 2.86
N VAL A 158 3.27 -6.14 2.59
CA VAL A 158 4.27 -6.92 1.84
C VAL A 158 4.46 -6.37 0.43
N MET A 159 3.37 -6.00 -0.26
CA MET A 159 3.44 -5.38 -1.58
C MET A 159 4.16 -4.04 -1.54
N GLN A 160 3.89 -3.17 -0.57
CA GLN A 160 4.55 -1.85 -0.45
C GLN A 160 6.05 -1.96 -0.18
N ILE A 161 6.47 -2.96 0.60
CA ILE A 161 7.89 -3.32 0.76
C ILE A 161 8.48 -3.75 -0.59
N GLY A 162 7.77 -4.61 -1.32
CA GLY A 162 8.18 -5.09 -2.63
C GLY A 162 8.30 -3.99 -3.70
N TRP A 163 7.37 -3.05 -3.74
CA TRP A 163 7.40 -1.88 -4.63
C TRP A 163 8.62 -1.00 -4.34
N SER A 164 8.90 -0.75 -3.06
CA SER A 164 10.08 0.01 -2.63
C SER A 164 11.39 -0.67 -3.05
N LEU A 165 11.46 -2.01 -2.99
CA LEU A 165 12.62 -2.78 -3.48
C LEU A 165 12.80 -2.64 -5.00
N LEU A 166 11.72 -2.72 -5.78
CA LEU A 166 11.77 -2.53 -7.24
C LEU A 166 12.27 -1.12 -7.60
N ILE A 167 11.80 -0.09 -6.90
CA ILE A 167 12.26 1.29 -7.11
C ILE A 167 13.75 1.44 -6.75
N MET A 168 14.20 0.87 -5.64
CA MET A 168 15.61 0.93 -5.27
C MET A 168 16.49 0.17 -6.26
N GLN A 169 16.04 -0.99 -6.77
CA GLN A 169 16.74 -1.70 -7.85
C GLN A 169 16.78 -0.88 -9.14
N ALA A 170 15.71 -0.16 -9.49
CA ALA A 170 15.69 0.75 -10.64
C ALA A 170 16.78 1.84 -10.53
N LEU A 171 17.00 2.35 -9.31
CA LEU A 171 18.00 3.37 -9.02
C LEU A 171 19.42 2.80 -9.03
N ARG A 172 19.67 1.66 -8.37
CA ARG A 172 20.99 1.02 -8.32
C ARG A 172 21.48 0.54 -9.68
N THR A 173 20.61 -0.19 -10.40
CA THR A 173 20.96 -0.74 -11.71
C THR A 173 20.87 0.29 -12.83
N LYS A 174 20.32 1.48 -12.55
CA LYS A 174 19.95 2.53 -13.53
C LYS A 174 19.00 2.04 -14.64
N LYS A 175 18.39 0.86 -14.47
CA LYS A 175 17.44 0.28 -15.43
C LYS A 175 16.01 0.74 -15.08
N LYS A 176 15.48 1.67 -15.88
CA LYS A 176 14.10 2.17 -15.75
C LYS A 176 13.02 1.08 -15.88
N LYS A 177 13.36 -0.10 -16.42
CA LYS A 177 12.45 -1.25 -16.52
C LYS A 177 11.80 -1.60 -15.17
N PHE A 178 12.55 -1.57 -14.07
CA PHE A 178 12.03 -1.90 -12.75
C PHE A 178 10.97 -0.90 -12.26
N LEU A 179 11.15 0.39 -12.56
CA LEU A 179 10.16 1.43 -12.26
C LEU A 179 8.85 1.18 -13.03
N TRP A 180 8.93 0.88 -14.32
CA TRP A 180 7.74 0.58 -15.13
C TRP A 180 7.03 -0.70 -14.70
N ILE A 181 7.78 -1.73 -14.28
CA ILE A 181 7.21 -2.94 -13.69
C ILE A 181 6.46 -2.61 -12.40
N CYS A 182 7.04 -1.78 -11.53
CA CYS A 182 6.43 -1.35 -10.28
C CYS A 182 5.09 -0.62 -10.53
N ILE A 183 5.13 0.42 -11.38
CA ILE A 183 3.94 1.18 -11.77
C ILE A 183 2.87 0.25 -12.37
N GLY A 184 3.27 -0.65 -13.27
CA GLY A 184 2.35 -1.57 -13.93
C GLY A 184 1.68 -2.54 -12.95
N LEU A 185 2.45 -3.16 -12.07
CA LEU A 185 1.91 -4.10 -11.08
C LEU A 185 1.02 -3.42 -10.06
N GLU A 186 1.43 -2.27 -9.51
CA GLU A 186 0.61 -1.53 -8.56
C GLU A 186 -0.68 -1.02 -9.20
N SER A 187 -0.60 -0.46 -10.41
CA SER A 187 -1.78 -0.04 -11.18
C SER A 187 -2.72 -1.22 -11.40
N PHE A 188 -2.18 -2.39 -11.75
CA PHE A 188 -2.96 -3.59 -12.02
C PHE A 188 -3.69 -4.08 -10.77
N VAL A 189 -2.98 -4.23 -9.65
CA VAL A 189 -3.56 -4.69 -8.37
C VAL A 189 -4.64 -3.73 -7.87
N ASN A 190 -4.37 -2.42 -7.94
CA ASN A 190 -5.35 -1.40 -7.53
C ASN A 190 -6.57 -1.38 -8.46
N CYS A 191 -6.35 -1.48 -9.77
CA CYS A 191 -7.42 -1.47 -10.77
C CYS A 191 -8.33 -2.69 -10.62
N ILE A 192 -7.78 -3.91 -10.57
CA ILE A 192 -8.57 -5.14 -10.44
C ILE A 192 -9.35 -5.17 -9.13
N SER A 193 -8.72 -4.73 -8.03
CA SER A 193 -9.38 -4.70 -6.71
C SER A 193 -10.52 -3.68 -6.68
N ARG A 194 -10.30 -2.48 -7.21
CA ARG A 194 -11.33 -1.42 -7.23
C ARG A 194 -12.47 -1.72 -8.22
N LEU A 195 -12.17 -2.27 -9.39
CA LEU A 195 -13.19 -2.73 -10.34
C LEU A 195 -14.00 -3.88 -9.75
N GLY A 196 -13.32 -4.88 -9.18
CA GLY A 196 -13.94 -6.00 -8.48
C GLY A 196 -14.91 -5.52 -7.41
N GLN A 197 -14.50 -4.57 -6.56
CA GLN A 197 -15.34 -4.07 -5.47
C GLN A 197 -16.50 -3.18 -5.96
N ASN A 198 -16.23 -2.21 -6.84
CA ASN A 198 -17.16 -1.11 -7.10
C ASN A 198 -17.97 -1.26 -8.40
N VAL A 199 -17.55 -2.10 -9.34
CA VAL A 199 -18.22 -2.29 -10.65
C VAL A 199 -18.77 -3.69 -10.79
N TRP A 200 -17.96 -4.71 -10.53
CA TRP A 200 -18.36 -6.11 -10.67
C TRP A 200 -19.00 -6.68 -9.41
N HIS A 201 -18.92 -5.94 -8.28
CA HIS A 201 -19.45 -6.34 -6.99
C HIS A 201 -19.01 -7.76 -6.57
N TRP A 202 -17.74 -8.07 -6.82
CA TRP A 202 -17.12 -9.31 -6.41
C TRP A 202 -17.26 -9.51 -4.91
N ASN A 203 -17.45 -10.77 -4.53
CA ASN A 203 -17.41 -11.15 -3.13
C ASN A 203 -16.02 -10.81 -2.57
N LEU A 204 -16.00 -10.28 -1.34
CA LEU A 204 -14.77 -9.90 -0.65
C LEU A 204 -13.76 -11.06 -0.51
N TRP A 205 -14.21 -12.31 -0.50
CA TRP A 205 -13.29 -13.46 -0.56
C TRP A 205 -12.49 -13.54 -1.87
N ILE A 206 -13.09 -13.15 -3.01
CA ILE A 206 -12.39 -13.11 -4.30
C ILE A 206 -11.32 -12.01 -4.27
N LEU A 207 -11.68 -10.82 -3.75
CA LEU A 207 -10.73 -9.72 -3.56
C LEU A 207 -9.57 -10.15 -2.66
N LEU A 208 -9.87 -10.84 -1.55
CA LEU A 208 -8.84 -11.37 -0.66
C LEU A 208 -7.91 -12.38 -1.35
N ILE A 209 -8.45 -13.31 -2.13
CA ILE A 209 -7.63 -14.29 -2.88
C ILE A 209 -6.69 -13.58 -3.84
N VAL A 210 -7.18 -12.55 -4.54
CA VAL A 210 -6.35 -11.73 -5.43
C VAL A 210 -5.23 -11.04 -4.63
N MET A 211 -5.56 -10.41 -3.50
CA MET A 211 -4.55 -9.76 -2.64
C MET A 211 -3.52 -10.75 -2.08
N ILE A 212 -3.94 -11.94 -1.65
CA ILE A 212 -3.05 -12.99 -1.16
C ILE A 212 -2.12 -13.46 -2.28
N ALA A 213 -2.64 -13.70 -3.48
CA ALA A 213 -1.84 -14.14 -4.62
C ALA A 213 -0.73 -13.12 -4.94
N PHE A 214 -1.06 -11.83 -5.02
CA PHE A 214 -0.06 -10.78 -5.25
C PHE A 214 0.89 -10.57 -4.07
N GLY A 215 0.38 -10.65 -2.84
CA GLY A 215 1.20 -10.60 -1.63
C GLY A 215 2.24 -11.73 -1.60
N LEU A 216 1.86 -12.96 -1.95
CA LEU A 216 2.77 -14.10 -2.04
C LEU A 216 3.78 -13.95 -3.17
N LEU A 217 3.36 -13.48 -4.35
CA LEU A 217 4.27 -13.18 -5.47
C LEU A 217 5.34 -12.16 -5.04
N MET A 218 4.94 -11.09 -4.35
CA MET A 218 5.88 -10.10 -3.84
C MET A 218 6.75 -10.64 -2.71
N ALA A 219 6.21 -11.46 -1.80
CA ALA A 219 7.00 -12.13 -0.77
C ALA A 219 8.09 -13.03 -1.37
N MET A 220 7.76 -13.80 -2.42
CA MET A 220 8.72 -14.63 -3.14
C MET A 220 9.80 -13.79 -3.80
N TYR A 221 9.43 -12.68 -4.44
CA TYR A 221 10.38 -11.75 -5.03
C TYR A 221 11.33 -11.16 -3.97
N ILE A 222 10.79 -10.68 -2.84
CA ILE A 222 11.58 -10.16 -1.71
C ILE A 222 12.59 -11.23 -1.25
N ALA A 223 12.13 -12.46 -1.01
CA ALA A 223 12.99 -13.56 -0.57
C ALA A 223 14.09 -13.89 -1.59
N GLN A 224 13.80 -13.84 -2.90
CA GLN A 224 14.80 -14.05 -3.95
C GLN A 224 15.87 -12.96 -3.94
N VAL A 225 15.46 -11.70 -3.79
CA VAL A 225 16.37 -10.55 -3.72
C VAL A 225 17.36 -10.70 -2.56
N PHE A 226 16.89 -11.05 -1.37
CA PHE A 226 17.77 -11.29 -0.22
C PHE A 226 18.67 -12.52 -0.36
N LYS A 227 18.21 -13.58 -1.06
CA LYS A 227 19.06 -14.73 -1.37
C LYS A 227 20.20 -14.40 -2.31
N MET A 228 19.99 -13.47 -3.25
CA MET A 228 21.05 -13.04 -4.18
C MET A 228 22.09 -12.18 -3.46
N ASP A 229 21.67 -11.26 -2.59
CA ASP A 229 22.59 -10.48 -1.74
C ASP A 229 23.52 -11.36 -0.89
N GLN A 230 22.98 -12.44 -0.31
CA GLN A 230 23.79 -13.37 0.49
C GLN A 230 24.80 -14.17 -0.34
N LYS A 231 24.54 -14.38 -1.64
CA LYS A 231 25.46 -15.06 -2.54
C LYS A 231 26.56 -14.13 -3.03
N GLU A 232 26.27 -12.85 -3.21
CA GLU A 232 27.26 -11.85 -3.64
C GLU A 232 28.23 -11.46 -2.51
N ASN A 233 27.81 -11.62 -1.25
CA ASN A 233 28.63 -11.34 -0.06
C ASN A 233 29.40 -12.57 0.50
N LYS A 234 29.42 -13.70 -0.21
CA LYS A 234 30.21 -14.90 0.12
C LYS A 234 31.37 -15.06 -0.86
#